data_AF-A0A8H5CKR7-F1
#
_entry.id   AF-A0A8H5CKR7-F1
#
_cell.length_a   1.000
_cell.length_b   1.000
_cell.length_c   1.000
_cell.angle_alpha   90.00
_cell.angle_beta   90.00
_cell.angle_gamma   90.00
#
_symmetry.space_group_name_H-M   'P 1'
#
loop_
_entity.id
_entity.type
_entity.pdbx_description
1 polymer ?
#
loop_
_entity_poly.entity_id
_entity_poly.type
_entity_poly.pdbx_seq_one_letter_code
_entity_poly.pdbx_strand_id
1 'polypeptide(L)'
;MDLLPPEILDLIVSHACRDNGYTGRSLSLVSRSIRNLSQPTKLQSISIIGYDQLHSFALLLENTPASLRRVRFLFISAHVRNTAVDPRVLDSEYQRKDDAYKAYERVLRGIRTIVF
;
A
#
# COMPACT_ATOMS: atom_id res chain seq x y z
N MET A 1 12.35 -17.82 -12.17
CA MET A 1 13.25 -16.74 -11.70
C MET A 1 14.55 -17.32 -11.15
N ASP A 2 14.73 -18.63 -11.18
CA ASP A 2 15.78 -19.35 -10.42
C ASP A 2 17.13 -19.41 -11.14
N LEU A 3 17.25 -18.72 -12.27
CA LEU A 3 18.48 -18.62 -13.08
C LEU A 3 19.27 -17.34 -12.76
N LEU A 4 18.67 -16.38 -12.07
CA LEU A 4 19.30 -15.10 -11.75
C LEU A 4 19.78 -15.09 -10.29
N PRO A 5 20.93 -14.45 -10.00
CA PRO A 5 21.37 -14.22 -8.64
C PRO A 5 20.34 -13.39 -7.84
N PRO A 6 20.18 -13.65 -6.53
CA PRO A 6 19.25 -12.91 -5.67
C PRO A 6 19.41 -11.39 -5.72
N GLU A 7 20.63 -10.88 -5.91
CA GLU A 7 20.94 -9.45 -5.96
C GLU A 7 20.32 -8.78 -7.19
N ILE A 8 20.35 -9.48 -8.33
CA ILE A 8 19.73 -8.99 -9.58
C ILE A 8 18.22 -9.03 -9.44
N LEU A 9 17.69 -10.09 -8.82
CA LEU A 9 16.27 -10.20 -8.56
C LEU A 9 15.78 -9.10 -7.60
N ASP A 10 16.55 -8.78 -6.56
CA ASP A 10 16.23 -7.70 -5.62
C ASP A 10 16.16 -6.34 -6.34
N LEU A 11 17.13 -6.06 -7.21
CA LEU A 11 17.11 -4.88 -8.07
C LEU A 11 15.83 -4.84 -8.92
N ILE A 12 15.53 -5.91 -9.66
CA ILE A 12 14.34 -5.99 -10.52
C ILE A 12 13.07 -5.72 -9.71
N VAL A 13 12.91 -6.40 -8.57
CA VAL A 13 11.73 -6.27 -7.71
C VAL A 13 11.63 -4.86 -7.12
N SER A 14 12.75 -4.27 -6.67
CA SER A 14 12.78 -2.89 -6.16
C SER A 14 12.39 -1.84 -7.20
N HIS A 15 12.65 -2.10 -8.49
CA HIS A 15 12.27 -1.22 -9.58
C HIS A 15 10.81 -1.46 -10.01
N ALA A 16 10.37 -2.72 -10.04
CA ALA A 16 9.02 -3.10 -10.42
C ALA A 16 7.97 -2.62 -9.42
N CYS A 17 8.27 -2.63 -8.11
CA CYS A 17 7.35 -2.21 -7.05
C CYS A 17 7.21 -0.67 -6.90
N ARG A 18 7.41 0.12 -7.96
CA ARG A 18 7.27 1.59 -7.94
C ARG A 18 5.93 2.09 -8.49
N ASP A 19 5.00 1.16 -8.71
CA ASP A 19 3.65 1.44 -9.19
C ASP A 19 2.72 1.85 -8.03
N ASN A 20 1.43 1.55 -8.12
CA ASN A 20 0.43 1.85 -7.09
C ASN A 20 0.36 0.80 -5.96
N GLY A 21 1.29 -0.15 -5.91
CA GLY A 21 1.31 -1.27 -4.96
C GLY A 21 0.82 -2.58 -5.56
N TYR A 22 0.28 -2.55 -6.78
CA TYR A 22 -0.20 -3.73 -7.49
C TYR A 22 0.91 -4.76 -7.74
N THR A 23 2.08 -4.31 -8.20
CA THR A 23 3.19 -5.20 -8.53
C THR A 23 3.76 -5.89 -7.28
N GLY A 24 3.94 -5.15 -6.18
CA GLY A 24 4.39 -5.73 -4.90
C GLY A 24 3.45 -6.83 -4.38
N ARG A 25 2.14 -6.60 -4.48
CA ARG A 25 1.12 -7.60 -4.15
C ARG A 25 1.19 -8.81 -5.07
N SER A 26 1.30 -8.60 -6.37
CA SER A 26 1.34 -9.67 -7.37
C SER A 26 2.56 -10.57 -7.17
N LEU A 27 3.74 -9.98 -6.96
CA LEU A 27 4.98 -10.71 -6.69
C LEU A 27 4.90 -11.55 -5.41
N SER A 28 4.23 -11.04 -4.37
CA SER A 28 4.04 -11.78 -3.11
C SER A 28 3.22 -13.08 -3.25
N LEU A 29 2.53 -13.27 -4.37
CA LEU A 29 1.68 -14.42 -4.66
C LEU A 29 2.32 -15.43 -5.63
N VAL A 30 3.46 -15.12 -6.24
CA VAL A 30 4.09 -15.98 -7.26
C VAL A 30 4.68 -17.25 -6.66
N SER A 31 5.56 -17.11 -5.66
CA SER A 31 6.22 -18.24 -4.99
C SER A 31 6.74 -17.82 -3.62
N ARG A 32 7.17 -18.78 -2.78
CA ARG A 32 7.82 -18.48 -1.48
C ARG A 32 9.09 -17.65 -1.65
N SER A 33 9.90 -17.95 -2.67
CA SER A 33 11.15 -17.22 -2.96
C SER A 33 10.85 -15.76 -3.34
N ILE A 34 9.95 -15.54 -4.30
CA ILE A 34 9.60 -14.18 -4.75
C ILE A 34 8.84 -13.39 -3.68
N ARG A 35 8.03 -14.07 -2.87
CA ARG A 35 7.43 -13.45 -1.68
C ARG A 35 8.50 -12.91 -0.75
N ASN A 36 9.50 -13.71 -0.39
CA ASN A 36 10.55 -13.30 0.53
C ASN A 36 11.37 -12.14 -0.05
N LEU A 37 11.73 -12.24 -1.33
CA LEU A 37 12.47 -11.21 -2.04
C LEU A 37 11.69 -9.88 -2.14
N SER A 38 10.37 -9.94 -2.36
CA SER A 38 9.55 -8.72 -2.47
C SER A 38 9.15 -8.11 -1.12
N GLN A 39 9.30 -8.81 0.01
CA GLN A 39 8.91 -8.28 1.33
C GLN A 39 9.44 -6.87 1.63
N PRO A 40 10.73 -6.52 1.38
CA PRO A 40 11.27 -5.22 1.75
C PRO A 40 10.74 -4.07 0.89
N THR A 41 10.23 -4.36 -0.31
CA THR A 41 9.87 -3.36 -1.32
C THR A 41 8.39 -3.40 -1.71
N LYS A 42 7.63 -4.43 -1.32
CA LYS A 42 6.21 -4.59 -1.71
C LYS A 42 5.32 -3.42 -1.29
N LEU A 43 5.68 -2.71 -0.21
CA LEU A 43 4.93 -1.56 0.32
C LEU A 43 5.58 -0.20 -0.01
N GLN A 44 6.65 -0.17 -0.81
CA GLN A 44 7.42 1.07 -1.01
C GLN A 44 6.64 2.15 -1.77
N SER A 45 5.66 1.77 -2.59
CA SER A 45 4.81 2.69 -3.35
C SER A 45 3.37 2.21 -3.24
N ILE A 46 2.49 3.05 -2.69
CA ILE A 46 1.11 2.71 -2.38
C ILE A 46 0.18 3.83 -2.84
N SER A 47 -0.87 3.46 -3.57
CA SER A 47 -2.01 4.33 -3.86
C SER A 47 -3.24 3.78 -3.14
N ILE A 48 -3.87 4.63 -2.34
CA ILE A 48 -5.08 4.34 -1.59
C ILE A 48 -6.19 5.23 -2.13
N ILE A 49 -7.30 4.62 -2.52
CA ILE A 49 -8.43 5.34 -3.09
C ILE A 49 -9.72 4.89 -2.41
N GLY A 50 -10.41 5.86 -1.80
CA GLY A 50 -11.65 5.66 -1.07
C GLY A 50 -11.42 5.07 0.33
N TYR A 51 -12.48 5.08 1.12
CA TYR A 51 -12.42 4.65 2.52
C TYR A 51 -12.03 3.18 2.68
N ASP A 52 -12.59 2.27 1.88
CA ASP A 52 -12.42 0.83 2.14
C ASP A 52 -10.97 0.37 1.92
N GLN A 53 -10.27 0.95 0.95
CA GLN A 53 -8.84 0.73 0.75
C GLN A 53 -8.03 1.30 1.90
N LEU A 54 -8.38 2.50 2.38
CA LEU A 54 -7.70 3.15 3.49
C LEU A 54 -7.80 2.33 4.77
N HIS A 55 -9.01 1.85 5.09
CA HIS A 55 -9.26 1.01 6.24
C HIS A 55 -8.53 -0.33 6.14
N SER A 56 -8.61 -0.99 4.98
CA SER A 56 -7.93 -2.28 4.74
C SER A 56 -6.41 -2.13 4.84
N PHE A 57 -5.85 -1.02 4.34
CA PHE A 57 -4.43 -0.75 4.42
C PHE A 57 -3.98 -0.45 5.85
N ALA A 58 -4.78 0.27 6.64
CA ALA A 58 -4.50 0.46 8.07
C ALA A 58 -4.38 -0.89 8.81
N LEU A 59 -5.34 -1.80 8.58
CA LEU A 59 -5.30 -3.15 9.15
C LEU A 59 -4.09 -3.95 8.65
N LEU A 60 -3.73 -3.83 7.37
CA LEU A 60 -2.54 -4.47 6.81
C LEU A 60 -1.27 -4.00 7.54
N LEU A 61 -1.13 -2.69 7.78
CA LEU A 61 0.03 -2.12 8.47
C LEU A 61 0.11 -2.61 9.91
N GLU A 62 -1.00 -2.64 10.64
CA GLU A 62 -1.06 -3.14 12.02
C GLU A 62 -0.58 -4.60 12.13
N ASN A 63 -0.92 -5.44 11.15
CA ASN A 63 -0.52 -6.84 11.08
C ASN A 63 0.87 -7.08 10.43
N THR A 64 1.51 -6.05 9.89
CA THR A 64 2.83 -6.15 9.27
C THR A 64 3.90 -5.76 10.29
N PRO A 65 5.04 -6.48 10.42
CA PRO A 65 6.14 -6.05 11.30
C PRO A 65 6.70 -4.68 10.90
N ALA A 66 7.09 -3.86 11.88
CA ALA A 66 7.57 -2.48 11.63
C ALA A 66 8.70 -2.39 10.61
N SER A 67 9.63 -3.37 10.61
CA SER A 67 10.74 -3.44 9.64
C SER A 67 10.30 -3.59 8.17
N LEU A 68 9.06 -4.04 7.93
CA LEU A 68 8.49 -4.27 6.61
C LEU A 68 7.46 -3.20 6.21
N ARG A 69 7.19 -2.19 7.06
CA ARG A 69 6.24 -1.09 6.79
C ARG A 69 6.87 0.07 6.00
N ARG A 70 7.85 -0.22 5.14
CA ARG A 70 8.58 0.81 4.41
C ARG A 70 7.74 1.35 3.25
N VAL A 71 7.13 2.52 3.45
CA VAL A 71 6.42 3.28 2.42
C VAL A 71 7.24 4.51 2.04
N ARG A 72 7.63 4.64 0.77
CA ARG A 72 8.42 5.77 0.24
C ARG A 72 7.54 6.76 -0.53
N PHE A 73 6.59 6.23 -1.28
CA PHE A 73 5.65 7.00 -2.08
C PHE A 73 4.24 6.62 -1.65
N LEU A 74 3.46 7.61 -1.22
CA LEU A 74 2.12 7.42 -0.70
C LEU A 74 1.17 8.40 -1.39
N PHE A 75 0.15 7.86 -2.04
CA PHE A 75 -0.98 8.63 -2.55
C PHE A 75 -2.24 8.20 -1.81
N ILE A 76 -3.01 9.16 -1.31
CA ILE A 76 -4.30 8.91 -0.66
C ILE A 76 -5.35 9.84 -1.27
N SER A 77 -6.43 9.25 -1.77
CA SER A 77 -7.64 9.96 -2.18
C SER A 77 -8.80 9.51 -1.31
N ALA A 78 -9.47 10.46 -0.66
CA ALA A 78 -10.71 10.20 0.07
C ALA A 78 -11.90 9.93 -0.87
N HIS A 79 -11.76 10.21 -2.18
CA HIS A 79 -12.79 10.05 -3.18
C HIS A 79 -12.55 8.80 -4.04
N VAL A 80 -13.59 8.01 -4.29
CA VAL A 80 -13.54 6.90 -5.27
C VAL A 80 -13.29 7.46 -6.69
N ARG A 81 -12.58 6.70 -7.54
CA ARG A 81 -12.34 7.07 -8.96
C ARG A 81 -13.61 7.45 -9.74
N ASN A 82 -14.80 7.01 -9.31
CA ASN A 82 -16.07 7.23 -10.00
C ASN A 82 -16.86 8.47 -9.56
N THR A 83 -16.43 9.21 -8.52
CA THR A 83 -17.19 10.37 -8.02
C THR A 83 -17.04 11.63 -8.88
N ALA A 84 -16.21 11.61 -9.92
CA ALA A 84 -16.13 12.70 -10.89
C ALA A 84 -17.41 12.85 -11.74
N VAL A 85 -18.29 11.84 -11.74
CA VAL A 85 -19.49 11.81 -12.59
C VAL A 85 -20.72 12.40 -11.89
N ASP A 86 -20.76 12.44 -10.55
CA ASP A 86 -21.83 13.14 -9.81
C ASP A 86 -21.41 13.47 -8.36
N PRO A 87 -21.21 14.77 -8.02
CA PRO A 87 -20.92 15.23 -6.67
C PRO A 87 -22.00 14.87 -5.63
N ARG A 88 -23.20 14.46 -6.04
CA ARG A 88 -24.30 14.09 -5.13
C ARG A 88 -24.20 12.64 -4.64
N VAL A 89 -23.34 11.81 -5.23
CA VAL A 89 -23.00 10.45 -4.73
C VAL A 89 -22.12 10.53 -3.46
N LEU A 90 -21.64 11.71 -3.10
CA LEU A 90 -20.82 11.95 -1.91
C LEU A 90 -21.55 11.68 -0.58
N ASP A 91 -22.86 11.47 -0.52
CA ASP A 91 -23.58 11.34 0.76
C ASP A 91 -23.05 10.19 1.65
N SER A 92 -22.86 8.98 1.12
CA SER A 92 -22.44 7.84 1.93
C SER A 92 -20.94 7.85 2.29
N GLU A 93 -20.07 8.40 1.43
CA GLU A 93 -18.65 8.56 1.74
C GLU A 93 -18.38 9.77 2.65
N TYR A 94 -19.09 10.87 2.46
CA TYR A 94 -18.97 12.06 3.31
C TYR A 94 -19.45 11.78 4.73
N GLN A 95 -20.49 10.94 4.90
CA GLN A 95 -20.91 10.45 6.22
C GLN A 95 -19.78 9.72 6.97
N ARG A 96 -18.86 9.06 6.25
CA ARG A 96 -17.72 8.31 6.82
C ARG A 96 -16.46 9.17 6.96
N LYS A 97 -16.54 10.48 6.78
CA LYS A 97 -15.37 11.38 6.81
C LYS A 97 -14.59 11.28 8.13
N ASP A 98 -15.28 11.19 9.27
CA ASP A 98 -14.63 11.04 10.57
C ASP A 98 -13.85 9.71 10.68
N ASP A 99 -14.48 8.61 10.27
CA ASP A 99 -13.82 7.31 10.21
C ASP A 99 -12.65 7.31 9.23
N ALA A 100 -12.78 8.03 8.10
CA ALA A 100 -11.73 8.18 7.11
C ALA A 100 -10.51 8.90 7.70
N TYR A 101 -10.71 9.96 8.48
CA TYR A 101 -9.62 10.64 9.18
C TYR A 101 -8.96 9.73 10.22
N LYS A 102 -9.74 8.99 11.01
CA LYS A 102 -9.19 8.01 11.97
C LYS A 102 -8.36 6.93 11.26
N ALA A 103 -8.84 6.41 10.12
CA ALA A 103 -8.09 5.44 9.32
C ALA A 103 -6.81 6.04 8.72
N TYR A 104 -6.87 7.29 8.25
CA TYR A 104 -5.72 8.04 7.78
C TYR A 104 -4.65 8.19 8.87
N GLU A 105 -5.04 8.57 10.08
CA GLU A 105 -4.11 8.67 11.22
C GLU A 105 -3.46 7.33 11.56
N ARG A 106 -4.23 6.23 11.52
CA ARG A 106 -3.70 4.87 11.70
C ARG A 106 -2.66 4.53 10.63
N VAL A 107 -2.92 4.86 9.37
CA VAL A 107 -1.95 4.68 8.28
C VAL A 107 -0.68 5.49 8.55
N LEU A 108 -0.81 6.79 8.84
CA LEU A 108 0.35 7.64 9.14
C LEU A 108 1.16 7.11 10.32
N ARG A 109 0.52 6.68 11.40
CA ARG A 109 1.21 6.10 12.55
C ARG A 109 1.91 4.78 12.19
N GLY A 110 1.27 3.95 11.37
CA GLY A 110 1.81 2.67 10.91
C GLY A 110 3.05 2.81 10.04
N ILE A 111 3.13 3.84 9.19
CA ILE A 111 4.30 4.10 8.32
C ILE A 111 5.42 4.85 9.05
N ARG A 112 5.10 5.72 10.01
CA ARG A 112 6.05 6.63 10.67
C ARG A 112 6.99 5.95 11.67
N THR A 113 6.83 4.64 11.91
CA THR A 113 7.64 3.90 12.90
C THR A 113 9.08 3.62 12.44
N ILE A 114 9.47 4.01 11.22
CA ILE A 114 10.86 3.92 10.75
C ILE A 114 11.45 5.34 10.72
N VAL A 115 11.84 5.84 11.89
CA VAL A 115 12.79 6.95 11.99
C VAL A 115 14.18 6.32 11.80
N PHE A 116 14.92 6.77 10.77
CA PHE A 116 16.31 6.39 10.53
C PHE A 116 17.23 6.98 11.58
#